data_AF-A0A7V3M4S9-F1
#
_entry.id   AF-A0A7V3M4S9-F1
#
_cell.length_a   1.000
_cell.length_b   1.000
_cell.length_c   1.000
_cell.angle_alpha   90.00
_cell.angle_beta   90.00
_cell.angle_gamma   90.00
#
_symmetry.space_group_name_H-M   'P 1'
#
loop_
_entity.id
_entity.type
_entity.pdbx_description
1 polymer ?
#
loop_
_entity_poly.entity_id
_entity_poly.type
_entity_poly.pdbx_seq_one_letter_code
_entity_poly.pdbx_strand_id
1 'polypeptide(L)' 'MTAIPHAAEALTSALDRFGHASWRVLEAVTGVDDADLGAALVDMSAAKTQAKAGVAVLRFSDEMWRALVEIVQEPERP' A
#
# COMPACT_ATOMS: atom_id res chain seq x y z
N MET A 1 9.88 -24.31 -4.00
CA MET A 1 10.27 -22.90 -4.11
C MET A 1 9.27 -22.21 -5.02
N THR A 2 8.09 -21.90 -4.47
CA THR A 2 6.97 -21.16 -5.07
C THR A 2 6.26 -20.56 -3.84
N ALA A 3 5.80 -19.32 -3.78
CA ALA A 3 5.09 -18.58 -4.79
C ALA A 3 5.34 -17.07 -4.62
N ILE A 4 5.18 -16.33 -5.71
CA ILE A 4 4.80 -14.92 -5.62
C ILE A 4 3.54 -14.91 -4.74
N PRO A 5 3.52 -14.24 -3.56
CA PRO A 5 2.29 -14.14 -2.79
C PRO A 5 1.21 -13.57 -3.71
N HIS A 6 -0.01 -14.08 -3.65
CA HIS A 6 -1.09 -13.48 -4.44
C HIS A 6 -1.09 -11.97 -4.20
N ALA A 7 -1.24 -11.14 -5.24
CA ALA A 7 -1.11 -9.69 -5.12
C ALA A 7 -1.99 -9.10 -4.00
N ALA A 8 -3.16 -9.71 -3.78
CA ALA A 8 -4.05 -9.43 -2.66
C ALA A 8 -3.38 -9.70 -1.29
N GLU A 9 -2.78 -10.88 -1.10
CA GLU A 9 -2.06 -11.24 0.13
C GLU A 9 -0.88 -10.30 0.40
N ALA A 10 -0.11 -9.96 -0.63
CA ALA A 10 1.02 -9.05 -0.53
C ALA A 10 0.58 -7.65 -0.07
N LEU A 11 -0.50 -7.12 -0.67
CA LEU A 11 -1.06 -5.83 -0.29
C LEU A 11 -1.63 -5.86 1.13
N THR A 12 -2.43 -6.87 1.47
CA THR A 12 -3.00 -7.02 2.82
C THR A 12 -1.92 -7.10 3.88
N SER A 13 -0.86 -7.88 3.64
CA SER A 13 0.29 -7.95 4.55
C SER A 13 1.05 -6.63 4.67
N ALA A 14 1.19 -5.87 3.59
CA ALA A 14 1.83 -4.55 3.62
C ALA A 14 0.99 -3.52 4.40
N LEU A 15 -0.34 -3.55 4.24
CA LEU A 15 -1.26 -2.68 4.98
C LEU A 15 -1.28 -3.00 6.46
N ASP A 16 -1.31 -4.29 6.81
CA ASP A 16 -1.27 -4.75 8.20
C ASP A 16 0.02 -4.31 8.92
N ARG A 17 1.18 -4.50 8.27
CA ARG A 17 2.48 -4.02 8.80
C ARG A 17 2.52 -2.51 8.96
N PHE A 18 1.96 -1.76 8.00
CA PHE A 18 1.86 -0.31 8.11
C PHE A 18 0.96 0.12 9.27
N GLY A 19 -0.17 -0.55 9.48
CA GLY A 19 -1.08 -0.32 10.60
C GLY A 19 -0.40 -0.51 11.95
N HIS A 20 0.26 -1.66 12.14
CA HIS A 20 1.01 -1.96 13.37
C HIS A 20 2.15 -0.96 13.62
N ALA A 21 2.92 -0.59 12.60
CA ALA A 21 4.00 0.39 12.77
C ALA A 21 3.46 1.80 13.09
N SER A 22 2.31 2.17 12.52
CA SER A 22 1.63 3.43 12.84
C SER A 22 1.12 3.46 14.28
N TRP A 23 0.62 2.33 14.78
CA TRP A 23 0.20 2.19 16.18
C TRP A 23 1.38 2.38 17.15
N ARG A 24 2.54 1.79 16.86
CA ARG A 24 3.76 1.98 17.68
C ARG A 24 4.21 3.44 17.74
N VAL A 25 4.07 4.19 16.63
CA VAL A 25 4.33 5.64 16.64
C VAL A 25 3.34 6.36 17.55
N LEU A 26 2.05 5.99 17.52
CA LEU A 26 1.04 6.58 18.41
C LEU A 26 1.35 6.31 19.89
N GLU A 27 1.72 5.07 20.24
CA GLU A 27 2.13 4.70 21.60
C GLU A 27 3.34 5.52 22.06
N ALA A 28 4.36 5.68 21.20
CA ALA A 28 5.56 6.46 21.49
C ALA A 28 5.27 7.96 21.71
N VAL A 29 4.36 8.56 20.93
CA VAL A 29 4.00 9.99 21.07
C VAL A 29 3.08 10.23 22.28
N THR A 30 2.26 9.24 22.64
CA THR A 30 1.34 9.35 23.79
C THR A 30 1.98 9.01 25.13
N GLY A 31 3.24 8.55 25.13
CA GLY A 31 3.99 8.19 26.34
C GLY A 31 3.44 6.95 27.04
N VAL A 32 2.68 6.12 26.32
CA VAL A 32 2.15 4.84 26.83
C VAL A 32 3.27 3.80 26.96
N ASP A 33 4.38 3.98 26.23
CA ASP A 33 5.58 3.15 26.30
C ASP A 33 6.84 4.03 26.16
N ASP A 34 7.97 3.61 26.73
CA ASP A 34 9.28 4.30 26.63
C ASP A 34 9.94 4.00 25.26
N ALA A 35 9.10 3.85 24.24
CA ALA A 35 9.48 3.44 22.91
C ALA A 35 10.19 4.59 22.20
N ASP A 36 11.35 4.29 21.60
CA ASP A 36 12.08 5.24 20.78
C ASP A 36 11.22 5.67 19.57
N LEU A 37 10.71 6.89 19.63
CA LEU A 37 9.94 7.53 18.56
C LEU A 37 10.70 7.51 17.23
N GLY A 38 12.03 7.68 17.26
CA GLY A 38 12.88 7.63 16.09
C GLY A 38 12.82 6.26 15.40
N ALA A 39 12.99 5.19 16.17
CA ALA A 39 12.88 3.82 15.66
C ALA A 39 11.46 3.52 15.12
N ALA A 40 10.41 3.93 15.85
CA ALA A 40 9.03 3.73 15.43
C ALA A 40 8.71 4.46 14.10
N LEU A 41 9.23 5.69 13.91
CA LEU A 41 9.06 6.46 12.68
C LEU A 41 9.79 5.83 11.48
N VAL A 42 10.97 5.26 11.70
CA VAL A 42 11.72 4.53 10.67
C VAL A 42 10.94 3.29 10.23
N ASP A 43 10.48 2.48 11.17
CA ASP A 43 9.67 1.28 10.90
C ASP A 43 8.38 1.63 10.14
N MET A 44 7.67 2.67 10.59
CA MET A 44 6.46 3.15 9.92
C MET A 44 6.76 3.63 8.50
N SER A 45 7.87 4.35 8.28
CA SER A 45 8.24 4.86 6.96
C SER A 45 8.58 3.74 5.97
N ALA A 46 9.28 2.70 6.43
CA ALA A 46 9.56 1.52 5.63
C ALA A 46 8.28 0.77 5.25
N ALA A 47 7.40 0.51 6.24
CA ALA A 47 6.12 -0.17 6.01
C ALA A 47 5.19 0.65 5.08
N LYS A 48 5.13 1.97 5.27
CA LYS A 48 4.38 2.91 4.41
C LYS A 48 4.81 2.80 2.95
N THR A 49 6.10 2.67 2.70
CA THR A 49 6.63 2.57 1.33
C THR A 49 6.10 1.32 0.63
N GLN A 50 6.05 0.19 1.33
CA GLN A 50 5.52 -1.06 0.78
C GLN A 50 4.00 -0.98 0.53
N ALA A 51 3.24 -0.41 1.46
CA ALA A 51 1.80 -0.19 1.29
C ALA A 51 1.51 0.74 0.10
N LYS A 52 2.24 1.85 -0.04
CA LYS A 52 2.10 2.78 -1.17
C LYS A 52 2.37 2.12 -2.51
N ALA A 53 3.39 1.25 -2.59
CA ALA A 53 3.69 0.54 -3.82
C ALA A 53 2.51 -0.35 -4.25
N GLY A 54 1.90 -1.07 -3.32
CA GLY A 54 0.71 -1.89 -3.60
C GLY A 54 -0.48 -1.06 -4.08
N VAL A 55 -0.76 0.08 -3.44
CA VAL A 55 -1.83 1.00 -3.87
C VAL A 55 -1.56 1.57 -5.27
N ALA A 56 -0.31 1.88 -5.59
CA ALA A 56 0.05 2.38 -6.92
C ALA A 56 -0.23 1.35 -8.03
N VAL A 57 0.02 0.06 -7.77
CA VAL A 57 -0.31 -1.01 -8.72
C VAL A 57 -1.81 -1.14 -8.95
N LEU A 58 -2.63 -1.01 -7.90
CA LEU A 58 -4.09 -0.99 -8.04
C LEU A 58 -4.55 0.16 -8.94
N ARG A 59 -4.09 1.37 -8.63
CA ARG A 59 -4.43 2.56 -9.42
C ARG A 59 -4.02 2.42 -10.89
N PHE A 60 -2.82 1.91 -11.15
CA PHE A 60 -2.38 1.64 -12.51
C PHE A 60 -3.31 0.64 -13.22
N SER A 61 -3.74 -0.41 -12.53
CA SER A 61 -4.65 -1.41 -13.08
C SER A 61 -6.02 -0.82 -13.43
N ASP A 62 -6.56 0.06 -12.56
CA ASP A 62 -7.82 0.77 -12.81
C ASP A 62 -7.72 1.73 -14.00
N GLU A 63 -6.63 2.49 -14.10
CA GLU A 63 -6.37 3.40 -15.22
C GLU A 63 -6.25 2.63 -16.55
N MET A 64 -5.57 1.49 -16.54
CA MET A 64 -5.46 0.60 -17.71
C MET A 64 -6.81 0.00 -18.12
N TRP A 65 -7.60 -0.47 -17.16
CA TRP A 65 -8.94 -0.99 -17.43
C TRP A 65 -9.82 0.08 -18.08
N ARG A 66 -9.80 1.29 -17.51
CA ARG A 66 -10.54 2.42 -18.06
C ARG A 66 -10.11 2.74 -19.50
N ALA A 67 -8.81 2.78 -19.77
CA ALA A 67 -8.30 3.02 -21.12
C ALA A 67 -8.79 1.96 -22.12
N LEU A 68 -8.83 0.68 -21.73
CA LEU A 68 -9.36 -0.40 -22.58
C LEU A 68 -10.85 -0.22 -22.88
N VAL A 69 -11.64 0.17 -21.89
CA VAL A 69 -13.07 0.45 -22.06
C VAL A 69 -13.28 1.65 -22.99
N GLU A 70 -12.48 2.72 -22.84
CA GLU A 70 -12.55 3.90 -23.70
C GLU A 70 -12.23 3.57 -25.17
N ILE A 71 -11.24 2.72 -25.44
CA ILE A 71 -10.91 2.27 -26.82
C ILE A 71 -12.08 1.55 -27.48
N VAL A 72 -12.77 0.66 -26.76
CA VAL A 72 -13.93 -0.08 -27.31
C VAL A 72 -15.13 0.83 -27.56
N GLN A 73 -15.19 1.99 -26.88
CA GLN A 73 -16.28 2.95 -26.98
C GLN A 73 -16.02 4.07 -27.98
N GLU A 74 -14.84 4.18 -28.58
CA GLU A 74 -14.62 5.11 -29.70
C GLU A 74 -15.55 4.72 -30.86
N PRO A 75 -16.55 5.56 -31.21
CA PRO A 75 -17.38 5.28 -32.36
C PRO A 75 -16.48 5.36 -33.59
N GLU A 76 -16.62 4.41 -34.53
CA GLU A 76 -16.13 4.59 -35.89
C GLU A 76 -16.64 5.94 -36.38
N ARG A 77 -15.77 6.96 -36.35
CA ARG A 77 -16.12 8.25 -36.93
C ARG A 77 -16.23 8.04 -38.44
N PRO A 78 -17.33 8.45 -39.07
CA PRO A 78 -17.47 8.41 -40.51
C PRO A 78 -16.44 9.30 -41.22
#